data_AF-A0A9P7CBI1-F1
#
_entry.id   AF-A0A9P7CBI1-F1
#
_cell.length_a   1.000
_cell.length_b   1.000
_cell.length_c   1.000
_cell.angle_alpha   90.00
_cell.angle_beta   90.00
_cell.angle_gamma   90.00
#
_symmetry.space_group_name_H-M   'P 1'
#
loop_
_entity.id
_entity.type
_entity.pdbx_description
1 polymer ?
#
loop_
_entity_poly.entity_id
_entity_poly.type
_entity_poly.pdbx_seq_one_letter_code
_entity_poly.pdbx_strand_id
1 'polypeptide(L)'
;MLARFPYVKLLQKWKYVELSAEYCDLLNYDWTFHPQMKYFAAHLLVGSIINNIINNETIVVNIIENYDRKKIVDIHREPSGNKKHNATPTSLLPPCKTRYLDVWSTTLNSKSGPTLVIGIQIFNALITSSIRLDQPTRPSVGGATTNFQLLRVDFNLSTGIYLDEESIEKTKSLTKNINATSVSNTNIMYPL
;
A
#
# COMPACT_ATOMS: atom_id res chain seq x y z
N MET A 1 8.71 9.48 -20.03
CA MET A 1 9.32 8.61 -19.01
C MET A 1 8.83 7.16 -19.06
N LEU A 2 7.67 6.85 -19.64
CA LEU A 2 7.12 5.48 -19.66
C LEU A 2 7.69 4.56 -20.78
N ALA A 3 8.25 5.08 -21.87
CA ALA A 3 8.40 4.38 -23.16
C ALA A 3 9.15 3.02 -23.22
N ARG A 4 9.77 2.53 -22.14
CA ARG A 4 10.53 1.25 -22.11
C ARG A 4 9.88 0.14 -21.27
N PHE A 5 8.70 0.37 -20.70
CA PHE A 5 8.03 -0.60 -19.84
C PHE A 5 7.06 -1.50 -20.65
N PRO A 6 7.02 -2.83 -20.44
CA PRO A 6 6.15 -3.73 -21.23
C PRO A 6 4.65 -3.42 -21.10
N TYR A 7 4.22 -2.79 -20.00
CA TYR A 7 2.81 -2.47 -19.75
C TYR A 7 2.45 -0.99 -19.96
N VAL A 8 3.27 -0.22 -20.67
CA VAL A 8 3.01 1.23 -20.89
C VAL A 8 1.66 1.47 -21.54
N LYS A 9 1.33 0.65 -22.55
CA LYS A 9 0.04 0.75 -23.24
C LYS A 9 -1.15 0.44 -22.32
N LEU A 10 -0.94 -0.37 -21.27
CA LEU A 10 -1.97 -0.67 -20.27
C LEU A 10 -2.11 0.50 -19.30
N LEU A 11 -0.99 0.99 -18.74
CA LEU A 11 -0.97 2.14 -17.84
C LEU A 11 -1.51 3.42 -18.48
N GLN A 12 -1.27 3.62 -19.78
CA GLN A 12 -1.80 4.77 -20.53
C GLN A 12 -3.33 4.77 -20.64
N LYS A 13 -3.99 3.61 -20.47
CA LYS A 13 -5.45 3.53 -20.46
C LYS A 13 -6.04 3.82 -19.09
N TRP A 14 -5.23 3.62 -18.04
CA TRP A 14 -5.67 3.82 -16.67
C TRP A 14 -5.57 5.29 -16.29
N LYS A 15 -6.52 5.71 -15.46
CA LYS A 15 -6.57 7.06 -14.92
C LYS A 15 -6.30 6.99 -13.44
N TYR A 16 -5.47 7.91 -12.98
CA TYR A 16 -4.99 7.93 -11.62
C TYR A 16 -5.34 9.26 -10.97
N VAL A 17 -5.83 9.17 -9.73
CA VAL A 17 -6.10 10.32 -8.87
C VAL A 17 -5.21 10.24 -7.64
N GLU A 18 -4.68 11.37 -7.18
CA GLU A 18 -3.90 11.38 -5.94
C GLU A 18 -4.78 11.02 -4.73
N LEU A 19 -4.22 10.29 -3.77
CA LEU A 19 -4.90 9.93 -2.53
C LEU A 19 -5.40 11.19 -1.80
N SER A 20 -6.71 11.29 -1.63
CA SER A 20 -7.38 12.41 -0.98
C SER A 20 -7.64 12.16 0.50
N ALA A 21 -7.98 13.20 1.26
CA ALA A 21 -8.38 13.09 2.66
C ALA A 21 -9.58 12.14 2.86
N GLU A 22 -10.55 12.15 1.94
CA GLU A 22 -11.70 11.24 1.98
C GLU A 22 -11.27 9.76 1.98
N TYR A 23 -10.32 9.40 1.12
CA TYR A 23 -9.82 8.03 1.06
C TYR A 23 -8.92 7.68 2.25
N CYS A 24 -8.20 8.65 2.82
CA CYS A 24 -7.50 8.45 4.10
C CYS A 24 -8.48 8.11 5.22
N ASP A 25 -9.60 8.83 5.32
CA ASP A 25 -10.63 8.57 6.33
C ASP A 25 -11.23 7.18 6.14
N LEU A 26 -11.60 6.81 4.91
CA LEU A 26 -12.16 5.49 4.60
C LEU A 26 -11.18 4.35 4.91
N LEU A 27 -9.88 4.53 4.61
CA LEU A 27 -8.85 3.55 4.95
C LEU A 27 -8.70 3.36 6.47
N ASN A 28 -9.04 4.38 7.27
CA ASN A 28 -8.93 4.33 8.72
C ASN A 28 -10.18 3.82 9.45
N TYR A 29 -11.20 3.32 8.73
CA TYR A 29 -12.38 2.73 9.36
C TYR A 29 -12.03 1.43 10.10
N ASP A 30 -12.38 1.35 11.39
CA ASP A 30 -12.09 0.20 12.25
C ASP A 30 -12.80 -1.07 11.76
N TRP A 31 -12.01 -2.09 11.41
CA TRP A 31 -12.52 -3.35 10.89
C TRP A 31 -13.29 -4.19 11.91
N THR A 32 -13.19 -3.87 13.21
CA THR A 32 -14.02 -4.50 14.24
C THR A 32 -15.49 -4.15 14.03
N PHE A 33 -15.78 -2.92 13.61
CA PHE A 33 -17.14 -2.43 13.39
C PHE A 33 -17.52 -2.45 11.90
N HIS A 34 -16.54 -2.37 11.01
CA HIS A 34 -16.71 -2.35 9.56
C HIS A 34 -15.82 -3.40 8.88
N PRO A 35 -16.09 -4.70 9.07
CA PRO A 35 -15.22 -5.78 8.58
C PRO A 35 -15.08 -5.80 7.06
N GLN A 36 -16.03 -5.24 6.32
CA GLN A 36 -15.96 -5.11 4.87
C GLN A 36 -14.83 -4.18 4.40
N MET A 37 -14.38 -3.27 5.27
CA MET A 37 -13.40 -2.24 4.93
C MET A 37 -12.00 -2.81 4.65
N LYS A 38 -11.71 -4.04 5.11
CA LYS A 38 -10.47 -4.74 4.74
C LYS A 38 -10.41 -5.10 3.25
N TYR A 39 -11.55 -5.46 2.66
CA TYR A 39 -11.66 -5.77 1.24
C TYR A 39 -11.67 -4.49 0.41
N PHE A 40 -12.34 -3.45 0.90
CA PHE A 40 -12.25 -2.10 0.34
C PHE A 40 -10.78 -1.66 0.25
N ALA A 41 -10.05 -1.71 1.36
CA ALA A 41 -8.66 -1.29 1.43
C ALA A 41 -7.77 -2.10 0.47
N ALA A 42 -7.94 -3.42 0.42
CA ALA A 42 -7.21 -4.28 -0.50
C ALA A 42 -7.47 -3.89 -1.96
N HIS A 43 -8.73 -3.69 -2.33
CA HIS A 43 -9.08 -3.32 -3.70
C HIS A 43 -8.65 -1.91 -4.09
N LEU A 44 -8.74 -0.96 -3.16
CA LEU A 44 -8.40 0.44 -3.42
C LEU A 44 -6.90 0.59 -3.71
N LEU A 45 -6.07 -0.12 -2.95
CA LEU A 45 -4.62 0.04 -2.99
C LEU A 45 -3.95 -0.86 -4.05
N VAL A 46 -4.58 -1.95 -4.51
CA VAL A 46 -4.09 -2.71 -5.66
C VAL A 46 -4.17 -1.86 -6.94
N GLY A 47 -3.10 -1.88 -7.73
CA GLY A 47 -2.97 -1.07 -8.94
C GLY A 47 -2.53 0.36 -8.69
N SER A 48 -2.43 0.79 -7.43
CA SER A 48 -1.98 2.14 -7.07
C SER A 48 -0.54 2.39 -7.51
N ILE A 49 -0.22 3.66 -7.78
CA ILE A 49 1.14 4.11 -8.06
C ILE A 49 1.71 4.74 -6.80
N ILE A 50 2.93 4.34 -6.44
CA ILE A 50 3.72 4.97 -5.40
C ILE A 50 4.91 5.65 -6.07
N ASN A 51 5.02 6.96 -5.87
CA ASN A 51 6.09 7.79 -6.44
C ASN A 51 6.86 8.47 -5.31
N ASN A 52 8.17 8.24 -5.25
CA ASN A 52 9.05 9.03 -4.41
C ASN A 52 9.40 10.30 -5.18
N ILE A 53 8.88 11.45 -4.74
CA ILE A 53 9.01 12.71 -5.47
C ILE A 53 10.44 13.23 -5.46
N ILE A 54 11.24 12.89 -4.44
CA ILE A 54 12.61 13.41 -4.29
C ILE A 54 13.55 12.78 -5.33
N ASN A 55 13.48 11.46 -5.51
CA ASN A 55 14.35 10.74 -6.44
C ASN A 55 13.64 10.30 -7.74
N ASN A 56 12.34 10.59 -7.83
CA ASN A 56 11.46 10.27 -8.94
C ASN A 56 11.35 8.76 -9.26
N GLU A 57 11.71 7.90 -8.32
CA GLU A 57 11.47 6.46 -8.43
C GLU A 57 9.97 6.18 -8.29
N THR A 58 9.45 5.29 -9.14
CA THR A 58 8.02 5.06 -9.23
C THR A 58 7.73 3.57 -9.37
N ILE A 59 6.80 3.07 -8.58
CA ILE A 59 6.28 1.70 -8.72
C ILE A 59 4.78 1.71 -8.96
N VAL A 60 4.29 0.70 -9.65
CA VAL A 60 2.89 0.25 -9.56
C VAL A 60 2.81 -0.91 -8.57
N VAL A 61 1.84 -0.84 -7.68
CA VAL A 61 1.53 -1.88 -6.70
C VAL A 61 0.69 -2.95 -7.36
N ASN A 62 1.20 -4.18 -7.41
CA ASN A 62 0.52 -5.28 -8.07
C ASN A 62 -0.27 -6.14 -7.09
N ILE A 63 0.32 -6.45 -5.92
CA ILE A 63 -0.29 -7.27 -4.88
C ILE A 63 0.03 -6.66 -3.53
N ILE A 64 -0.99 -6.65 -2.66
CA ILE A 64 -0.86 -6.27 -1.26
C ILE A 64 -1.46 -7.32 -0.34
N GLU A 65 -0.94 -7.36 0.87
CA GLU A 65 -1.48 -8.12 1.99
C GLU A 65 -1.74 -7.16 3.14
N ASN A 66 -3.00 -7.05 3.56
CA ASN A 66 -3.37 -6.16 4.65
C ASN A 66 -3.36 -6.91 5.97
N TYR A 67 -2.72 -6.33 6.99
CA TYR A 67 -2.63 -6.89 8.33
C TYR A 67 -3.17 -5.89 9.35
N ASP A 68 -4.15 -6.29 10.16
CA ASP A 68 -4.74 -5.41 11.19
C ASP A 68 -3.71 -5.11 12.31
N ARG A 69 -4.07 -4.28 13.29
CA ARG A 69 -3.26 -4.01 14.50
C ARG A 69 -3.73 -4.81 15.72
N LYS A 70 -4.96 -5.30 15.72
CA LYS A 70 -5.62 -5.97 16.85
C LYS A 70 -5.64 -7.48 16.64
N LYS A 71 -5.14 -8.23 17.62
CA LYS A 71 -5.08 -9.71 17.56
C LYS A 71 -6.44 -10.37 17.37
N ILE A 72 -7.48 -9.75 17.92
CA ILE A 72 -8.85 -10.26 17.85
C ILE A 72 -9.46 -10.13 16.45
N VAL A 73 -8.98 -9.16 15.66
CA VAL A 73 -9.42 -8.94 14.28
C VAL A 73 -8.54 -9.74 13.31
N ASP A 74 -7.23 -9.74 13.54
CA ASP A 74 -6.26 -10.46 12.72
C ASP A 74 -5.19 -11.14 13.59
N ILE A 75 -5.08 -12.47 13.47
CA ILE A 75 -4.05 -13.25 14.16
C ILE A 75 -2.65 -13.01 13.56
N HIS A 76 -2.58 -12.61 12.30
CA HIS A 76 -1.37 -12.30 11.54
C HIS A 76 -0.98 -10.81 11.58
N ARG A 77 -1.65 -10.01 12.43
CA ARG A 77 -1.41 -8.57 12.63
C ARG A 77 0.05 -8.15 12.61
N GLU A 78 0.30 -6.88 12.28
CA GLU A 78 1.63 -6.32 12.45
C GLU A 78 2.11 -6.44 13.90
N PRO A 79 3.30 -7.00 14.15
CA PRO A 79 3.83 -7.10 15.50
C PRO A 79 4.09 -5.72 16.11
N SER A 80 3.28 -5.32 17.09
CA SER A 80 3.51 -4.13 17.90
C SER A 80 4.13 -4.47 19.26
N GLY A 81 5.08 -3.66 19.75
CA GLY A 81 5.57 -3.72 21.13
C GLY A 81 7.09 -3.66 21.29
N ASN A 82 7.54 -3.59 22.55
CA ASN A 82 8.95 -3.57 22.91
C ASN A 82 9.45 -5.01 23.11
N LYS A 83 10.45 -5.43 22.34
CA LYS A 83 11.29 -6.58 22.73
C LYS A 83 12.34 -6.05 23.71
N LYS A 84 12.85 -6.90 24.63
CA LYS A 84 13.86 -6.49 25.63
C LYS A 84 14.93 -5.59 24.97
N HIS A 85 14.91 -4.32 25.37
CA HIS A 85 15.78 -3.22 24.94
C HIS A 85 15.58 -2.57 23.55
N ASN A 86 14.71 -3.09 22.67
CA ASN A 86 14.45 -2.49 21.35
C ASN A 86 12.95 -2.48 20.99
N ALA A 87 12.44 -1.32 20.59
CA ALA A 87 11.11 -1.22 19.99
C ALA A 87 11.09 -2.03 18.67
N THR A 88 10.03 -2.80 18.45
CA THR A 88 9.84 -3.47 17.16
C THR A 88 9.58 -2.38 16.11
N PRO A 89 10.33 -2.33 14.99
CA PRO A 89 10.02 -1.41 13.91
C PRO A 89 8.59 -1.66 13.43
N THR A 90 7.79 -0.61 13.36
CA THR A 90 6.42 -0.70 12.85
C THR A 90 6.17 0.36 11.79
N SER A 91 5.14 0.13 10.98
CA SER A 91 4.60 1.12 10.05
C SER A 91 3.70 2.16 10.72
N LEU A 92 3.69 2.24 12.05
CA LEU A 92 2.98 3.30 12.75
C LEU A 92 3.52 4.66 12.31
N LEU A 93 2.62 5.64 12.28
CA LEU A 93 2.92 6.96 11.77
C LEU A 93 4.07 7.59 12.55
N PRO A 94 4.99 8.29 11.85
CA PRO A 94 6.02 9.04 12.53
C PRO A 94 5.37 10.17 13.36
N PRO A 95 6.03 10.67 14.42
CA PRO A 95 5.51 11.76 15.25
C PRO A 95 5.48 13.13 14.54
N CYS A 96 5.55 13.17 13.21
CA CYS A 96 5.59 14.37 12.39
C CYS A 96 4.46 14.35 11.35
N LYS A 97 4.16 15.53 10.80
CA LYS A 97 3.13 15.70 9.78
C LYS A 97 3.52 14.94 8.49
N THR A 98 2.68 14.00 8.09
CA THR A 98 2.78 13.25 6.84
C THR A 98 2.03 13.97 5.71
N ARG A 99 2.30 13.59 4.45
CA ARG A 99 1.59 14.11 3.27
C ARG A 99 0.09 13.79 3.31
N TYR A 100 -0.22 12.56 3.71
CA TYR A 100 -1.58 12.06 3.86
C TYR A 100 -1.85 11.83 5.35
N LEU A 101 -2.95 12.36 5.86
CA LEU A 101 -3.31 12.18 7.28
C LEU A 101 -3.50 10.68 7.55
N ASP A 102 -2.85 10.17 8.59
CA ASP A 102 -2.93 8.79 9.04
C ASP A 102 -2.62 7.70 8.00
N VAL A 103 -1.93 8.08 6.91
CA VAL A 103 -1.48 7.18 5.85
C VAL A 103 -0.07 7.59 5.39
N TRP A 104 0.86 6.63 5.31
CA TRP A 104 2.20 6.91 4.78
C TRP A 104 2.87 5.65 4.24
N SER A 105 3.81 5.80 3.31
CA SER A 105 4.59 4.69 2.77
C SER A 105 5.96 4.64 3.43
N THR A 106 6.44 3.46 3.79
CA THR A 106 7.73 3.28 4.45
C THR A 106 8.34 1.91 4.15
N THR A 107 9.63 1.76 4.39
CA THR A 107 10.31 0.46 4.37
C THR A 107 10.60 0.00 5.79
N LEU A 108 10.09 -1.18 6.16
CA LEU A 108 10.42 -1.84 7.42
C LEU A 108 11.53 -2.85 7.22
N ASN A 109 12.61 -2.72 8.00
CA ASN A 109 13.69 -3.70 8.01
C ASN A 109 13.32 -4.89 8.89
N SER A 110 13.10 -6.05 8.24
CA SER A 110 12.84 -7.32 8.92
C SER A 110 14.05 -8.25 8.82
N LYS A 111 14.03 -9.37 9.55
CA LYS A 111 15.05 -10.42 9.41
C LYS A 111 15.13 -11.01 8.00
N SER A 112 14.00 -11.03 7.30
CA SER A 112 13.89 -11.57 5.94
C SER A 112 14.27 -10.56 4.87
N GLY A 113 14.64 -9.33 5.26
CA GLY A 113 14.96 -8.23 4.37
C GLY A 113 14.04 -7.02 4.54
N PRO A 114 14.32 -5.94 3.79
CA PRO A 114 13.49 -4.74 3.75
C PRO A 114 12.14 -5.06 3.11
N THR A 115 11.06 -4.60 3.73
CA THR A 115 9.68 -4.82 3.27
C THR A 115 9.02 -3.47 3.05
N LEU A 116 8.36 -3.28 1.90
CA LEU A 116 7.67 -2.03 1.60
C LEU A 116 6.23 -2.10 2.08
N VAL A 117 5.79 -1.10 2.83
CA VAL A 117 4.45 -1.06 3.42
C VAL A 117 3.81 0.31 3.28
N ILE A 118 2.49 0.33 3.18
CA ILE A 118 1.68 1.53 3.45
C ILE A 118 1.18 1.38 4.89
N GLY A 119 1.70 2.21 5.78
CA GLY A 119 1.30 2.30 7.17
C GLY A 119 0.02 3.13 7.32
N ILE A 120 -0.98 2.53 7.93
CA ILE A 120 -2.28 3.14 8.24
C ILE A 120 -2.49 2.96 9.76
N GLN A 121 -3.32 3.81 10.38
CA GLN A 121 -3.49 3.78 11.84
C GLN A 121 -4.02 2.42 12.31
N ILE A 122 -5.01 1.87 11.61
CA ILE A 122 -5.71 0.64 12.01
C ILE A 122 -5.18 -0.64 11.39
N PHE A 123 -4.34 -0.56 10.34
CA PHE A 123 -3.73 -1.73 9.67
C PHE A 123 -2.45 -1.32 8.93
N ASN A 124 -1.73 -2.27 8.34
CA ASN A 124 -0.70 -1.98 7.34
C ASN A 124 -0.94 -2.80 6.07
N ALA A 125 -0.71 -2.17 4.92
CA ALA A 125 -0.70 -2.86 3.63
C ALA A 125 0.74 -3.22 3.26
N LEU A 126 1.10 -4.49 3.41
CA LEU A 126 2.38 -5.01 2.92
C LEU A 126 2.31 -5.15 1.40
N ILE A 127 3.26 -4.56 0.69
CA ILE A 127 3.37 -4.71 -0.76
C ILE A 127 4.21 -5.95 -1.06
N THR A 128 3.54 -7.01 -1.50
CA THR A 128 4.17 -8.30 -1.83
C THR A 128 4.46 -8.47 -3.31
N SER A 129 3.93 -7.58 -4.16
CA SER A 129 4.40 -7.46 -5.53
C SER A 129 4.29 -6.03 -6.04
N SER A 130 5.34 -5.56 -6.71
CA SER A 130 5.38 -4.25 -7.34
C SER A 130 6.27 -4.26 -8.57
N ILE A 131 6.05 -3.28 -9.46
CA ILE A 131 6.82 -3.14 -10.69
C ILE A 131 7.31 -1.71 -10.83
N ARG A 132 8.61 -1.52 -11.11
CA ARG A 132 9.20 -0.20 -11.37
C ARG A 132 8.68 0.33 -12.71
N LEU A 133 8.23 1.58 -12.70
CA LEU A 133 7.75 2.31 -13.89
C LEU A 133 8.82 3.23 -14.48
N ASP A 134 9.78 3.65 -13.65
CA ASP A 134 10.86 4.55 -14.03
C ASP A 134 12.05 3.83 -14.70
N GLN A 135 12.17 2.51 -14.51
CA GLN A 135 13.25 1.70 -15.08
C GLN A 135 12.79 0.28 -15.48
N PRO A 136 13.39 -0.33 -16.52
CA PRO A 136 13.02 -1.66 -17.00
C PRO A 136 13.64 -2.76 -16.13
N THR A 137 13.17 -2.90 -14.90
CA THR A 137 13.58 -3.98 -13.98
C THR A 137 12.49 -5.04 -13.86
N ARG A 138 12.89 -6.25 -13.46
CA ARG A 138 11.92 -7.31 -13.11
C ARG A 138 11.00 -6.85 -11.97
N PRO A 139 9.74 -7.32 -11.95
CA PRO A 139 8.86 -7.16 -10.80
C PRO A 139 9.53 -7.64 -9.51
N SER A 140 9.30 -6.93 -8.41
CA SER A 140 9.53 -7.47 -7.08
C SER A 140 8.34 -8.37 -6.72
N VAL A 141 8.63 -9.56 -6.19
CA VAL A 141 7.63 -10.54 -5.77
C VAL A 141 8.10 -11.16 -4.45
N GLY A 142 7.18 -11.30 -3.50
CA GLY A 142 7.44 -11.74 -2.13
C GLY A 142 7.47 -10.56 -1.15
N GLY A 143 7.59 -10.87 0.15
CA GLY A 143 7.54 -9.85 1.20
C GLY A 143 8.75 -8.90 1.22
N ALA A 144 9.88 -9.26 0.63
CA ALA A 144 11.08 -8.42 0.57
C ALA A 144 11.12 -7.57 -0.70
N THR A 145 11.22 -6.25 -0.53
CA THR A 145 11.31 -5.27 -1.62
C THR A 145 12.68 -4.62 -1.63
N THR A 146 13.55 -5.06 -2.54
CA THR A 146 14.92 -4.56 -2.67
C THR A 146 15.09 -3.54 -3.79
N ASN A 147 14.18 -3.53 -4.75
CA ASN A 147 14.26 -2.69 -5.94
C ASN A 147 13.60 -1.32 -5.76
N PHE A 148 12.93 -1.03 -4.63
CA PHE A 148 12.35 0.28 -4.29
C PHE A 148 12.29 0.39 -2.77
N GLN A 149 12.95 1.40 -2.19
CA GLN A 149 13.13 1.50 -0.74
C GLN A 149 12.95 2.92 -0.23
N LEU A 150 12.18 3.03 0.85
CA LEU A 150 11.84 4.25 1.57
C LEU A 150 12.51 4.20 2.96
N LEU A 151 13.86 4.23 2.95
CA LEU A 151 14.68 4.11 4.17
C LEU A 151 14.95 5.45 4.86
N ARG A 152 14.81 6.57 4.13
CA ARG A 152 15.07 7.91 4.65
C ARG A 152 13.75 8.61 4.96
N VAL A 153 13.66 9.27 6.10
CA VAL A 153 12.43 9.96 6.54
C VAL A 153 11.90 10.95 5.50
N ASP A 154 12.78 11.69 4.82
CA ASP A 154 12.37 12.63 3.79
C ASP A 154 11.77 11.95 2.54
N PHE A 155 12.23 10.75 2.19
CA PHE A 155 11.64 9.96 1.10
C PHE A 155 10.23 9.52 1.49
N ASN A 156 10.05 9.05 2.72
CA ASN A 156 8.77 8.56 3.22
C ASN A 156 7.73 9.69 3.26
N LEU A 157 8.14 10.87 3.74
CA LEU A 157 7.27 12.05 3.84
C LEU A 157 6.94 12.70 2.48
N SER A 158 7.79 12.51 1.48
CA SER A 158 7.60 13.05 0.12
C SER A 158 6.96 12.05 -0.84
N THR A 159 6.57 10.86 -0.37
CA THR A 159 5.97 9.84 -1.22
C THR A 159 4.53 10.22 -1.59
N GLY A 160 4.24 10.24 -2.89
CA GLY A 160 2.88 10.36 -3.43
C GLY A 160 2.26 8.98 -3.65
N ILE A 161 0.97 8.85 -3.32
CA ILE A 161 0.14 7.66 -3.58
C ILE A 161 -0.97 8.06 -4.54
N TYR A 162 -1.09 7.36 -5.66
CA TYR A 162 -2.09 7.61 -6.68
C TYR A 162 -2.95 6.36 -6.90
N LEU A 163 -4.25 6.51 -6.76
CA LEU A 163 -5.23 5.45 -6.86
C LEU A 163 -5.77 5.33 -8.28
N ASP A 164 -6.01 4.10 -8.74
CA ASP A 164 -6.68 3.84 -10.01
C ASP A 164 -8.18 4.18 -9.89
N GLU A 165 -8.69 4.98 -10.83
CA GLU A 165 -10.10 5.37 -10.88
C GLU A 165 -11.02 4.16 -11.00
N GLU A 166 -10.64 3.12 -11.76
CA GLU A 166 -11.47 1.92 -11.91
C GLU A 166 -11.57 1.15 -10.58
N SER A 167 -10.45 1.00 -9.85
CA SER A 167 -10.43 0.47 -8.49
C SER A 167 -11.31 1.28 -7.52
N ILE A 168 -11.30 2.62 -7.62
CA ILE A 168 -12.19 3.49 -6.84
C ILE A 168 -13.66 3.17 -7.14
N GLU A 169 -14.06 3.15 -8.42
CA GLU A 169 -15.46 2.89 -8.77
C GLU A 169 -15.94 1.51 -8.29
N LYS A 170 -15.10 0.48 -8.40
CA LYS A 170 -15.42 -0.87 -7.90
C LYS A 170 -15.62 -0.89 -6.38
N THR A 171 -14.78 -0.15 -5.66
CA THR A 171 -14.78 -0.15 -4.19
C THR A 171 -15.92 0.66 -3.57
N LYS A 172 -16.54 1.59 -4.29
CA LYS A 172 -17.74 2.33 -3.82
C LYS A 172 -18.89 1.44 -3.39
N SER A 173 -19.05 0.28 -4.02
CA SER A 173 -20.08 -0.69 -3.64
C SER A 173 -19.76 -1.41 -2.32
N LEU A 174 -18.47 -1.61 -2.02
CA LEU A 174 -18.00 -2.34 -0.85
C LEU A 174 -18.18 -1.55 0.45
N THR A 175 -18.04 -0.21 0.40
CA THR A 175 -18.22 0.63 1.60
C THR A 175 -19.63 0.48 2.20
N LYS A 176 -20.63 0.23 1.34
CA LYS A 176 -22.04 0.07 1.73
C LYS A 176 -22.44 -1.39 2.03
N ASN A 177 -21.64 -2.36 1.60
CA ASN A 177 -21.97 -3.79 1.75
C ASN A 177 -21.28 -4.39 2.99
N ILE A 178 -21.94 -4.26 4.14
CA ILE A 178 -21.43 -4.78 5.44
C ILE A 178 -21.19 -6.31 5.41
N ASN A 179 -21.93 -7.04 4.57
CA ASN A 179 -21.84 -8.50 4.47
C ASN A 179 -20.79 -8.98 3.45
N ALA A 180 -19.99 -8.08 2.87
CA ALA A 180 -18.96 -8.48 1.93
C ALA A 180 -17.91 -9.36 2.63
N THR A 181 -17.70 -10.57 2.10
CA THR A 181 -16.71 -11.55 2.57
C THR A 181 -15.62 -11.83 1.55
N SER A 182 -15.78 -11.32 0.33
CA SER A 182 -14.84 -11.46 -0.77
C SER A 182 -15.08 -10.36 -1.80
N VAL A 183 -14.21 -10.33 -2.79
CA VAL A 183 -14.14 -9.34 -3.85
C VAL A 183 -13.77 -10.04 -5.15
N SER A 184 -14.29 -9.53 -6.27
CA SER A 184 -13.98 -10.06 -7.59
C SER A 184 -12.48 -9.88 -7.91
N ASN A 185 -11.92 -10.69 -8.80
CA ASN A 185 -10.51 -10.55 -9.20
C ASN A 185 -10.16 -9.11 -9.59
N THR A 186 -9.06 -8.60 -9.03
CA THR A 186 -8.44 -7.35 -9.47
C THR A 186 -7.69 -7.56 -10.79
N ASN A 187 -7.45 -6.46 -11.51
CA ASN A 187 -6.60 -6.46 -12.70
C ASN A 187 -5.13 -6.64 -12.28
N ILE A 188 -4.75 -7.87 -11.92
CA ILE A 188 -3.38 -8.22 -11.58
C ILE A 188 -2.53 -8.11 -12.85
N MET A 189 -1.46 -7.32 -12.78
CA MET A 189 -0.44 -7.35 -13.81
C MET A 189 0.42 -8.59 -13.60
N TYR A 190 0.36 -9.54 -14.53
CA TYR A 190 1.15 -10.76 -14.41
C TYR A 190 2.64 -10.42 -14.39
N PRO A 191 3.42 -10.97 -13.44
CA PRO A 191 4.86 -10.91 -13.53
C PRO A 191 5.29 -11.74 -14.75
N LEU A 192 5.88 -11.08 -15.75
CA LEU A 192 6.59 -11.73 -16.87
C LEU A 192 8.03 -12.05 -16.47
#